data_AF-A0AAU0WQQ7-F1
#
_entry.id   AF-A0AAU0WQQ7-F1
#
_cell.length_a   1.000
_cell.length_b   1.000
_cell.length_c   1.000
_cell.angle_alpha   90.00
_cell.angle_beta   90.00
_cell.angle_gamma   90.00
#
_symmetry.space_group_name_H-M   'P 1'
#
loop_
_entity.id
_entity.type
_entity.pdbx_description
1 polymer ?
#
loop_
_entity_poly.entity_id
_entity_poly.type
_entity_poly.pdbx_seq_one_letter_code
_entity_poly.pdbx_strand_id
1 'polypeptide(L)'
;MSGHPHPLLGSDLHTHTDFSDGHDPLDQVVAAAEAAGLRTLVVTDHVRADTSYLPEYVAAVRAARNHTRVRLVCGVEAKIMDTEGRIDLPDDLTGIDHIAIADHRFPLPEGPAHPGEVRERIEAGTLTPAEALDHLLTATTRAVARVPAGRTAHLAHLFSVLPKAGLEESALNERALDGSALNERAPDGSALDATHLAPLARACRQHNVAVELNEKWRCPTPRTAALLARAGVRLAAGSDAHHADAVGVFPWVAQALTETEGRCTT
;
A
#
# COMPACT_ATOMS: atom_id res chain seq x y z
N MET A 1 -7.32 -4.32 -30.64
CA MET A 1 -6.78 -3.67 -29.43
C MET A 1 -5.39 -4.24 -29.23
N SER A 2 -4.34 -3.43 -29.30
CA SER A 2 -2.95 -3.90 -29.26
C SER A 2 -2.67 -4.58 -27.92
N GLY A 3 -2.57 -5.92 -27.94
CA GLY A 3 -2.42 -6.80 -26.77
C GLY A 3 -1.03 -6.76 -26.15
N HIS A 4 -0.57 -5.58 -25.76
CA HIS A 4 0.61 -5.44 -24.91
C HIS A 4 0.13 -5.20 -23.48
N PRO A 5 0.56 -6.03 -22.51
CA PRO A 5 0.16 -5.85 -21.12
C PRO A 5 0.60 -4.46 -20.64
N HIS A 6 -0.25 -3.82 -19.84
CA HIS A 6 0.02 -2.49 -19.28
C HIS A 6 1.41 -2.47 -18.62
N PRO A 7 2.25 -1.43 -18.80
CA PRO A 7 3.65 -1.45 -18.36
C PRO A 7 3.86 -1.83 -16.88
N LEU A 8 2.93 -1.44 -16.00
CA LEU A 8 2.97 -1.79 -14.57
C LEU A 8 2.89 -3.30 -14.30
N LEU A 9 2.23 -4.08 -15.17
CA LEU A 9 2.08 -5.53 -15.01
C LEU A 9 3.36 -6.32 -15.28
N GLY A 10 4.43 -5.65 -15.72
CA GLY A 10 5.76 -6.24 -15.80
C GLY A 10 6.54 -6.19 -14.48
N SER A 11 5.91 -5.78 -13.39
CA SER A 11 6.50 -5.75 -12.06
C SER A 11 5.49 -6.27 -11.04
N ASP A 12 5.96 -7.04 -10.07
CA ASP A 12 5.20 -7.38 -8.87
C ASP A 12 5.90 -6.75 -7.66
N LEU A 13 5.24 -5.77 -7.04
CA LEU A 13 5.83 -5.00 -5.94
C LEU A 13 5.54 -5.58 -4.55
N HIS A 14 4.80 -6.69 -4.47
CA HIS A 14 4.31 -7.19 -3.20
C HIS A 14 4.14 -8.70 -3.25
N THR A 15 5.12 -9.41 -2.69
CA THR A 15 5.15 -10.88 -2.62
C THR A 15 5.76 -11.30 -1.29
N HIS A 16 5.39 -12.48 -0.80
CA HIS A 16 5.87 -13.05 0.46
C HIS A 16 6.54 -14.38 0.23
N THR A 17 7.48 -14.71 1.10
CA THR A 17 8.20 -15.99 1.10
C THR A 17 8.00 -16.69 2.44
N ASP A 18 8.63 -17.87 2.59
CA ASP A 18 8.66 -18.62 3.85
C ASP A 18 9.52 -17.98 4.96
N PHE A 19 10.10 -16.79 4.72
CA PHE A 19 10.72 -15.98 5.78
C PHE A 19 9.68 -15.32 6.71
N SER A 20 8.48 -15.00 6.21
CA SER A 20 7.34 -14.60 7.04
C SER A 20 6.20 -15.63 7.02
N ASP A 21 5.16 -15.35 6.26
CA ASP A 21 3.88 -16.05 6.20
C ASP A 21 3.49 -16.43 4.76
N GLY A 22 4.39 -16.22 3.80
CA GLY A 22 4.38 -16.97 2.56
C GLY A 22 4.65 -18.45 2.81
N HIS A 23 4.19 -19.30 1.89
CA HIS A 23 4.28 -20.75 2.04
C HIS A 23 5.41 -21.36 1.22
N ASP A 24 5.92 -20.61 0.24
CA ASP A 24 6.92 -21.09 -0.70
C ASP A 24 8.26 -20.39 -0.47
N PRO A 25 9.38 -21.12 -0.62
CA PRO A 25 10.71 -20.56 -0.48
C PRO A 25 11.02 -19.55 -1.59
N LEU A 26 11.94 -18.63 -1.28
CA LEU A 26 12.36 -17.54 -2.17
C LEU A 26 12.72 -17.99 -3.59
N ASP A 27 13.37 -19.15 -3.76
CA ASP A 27 13.76 -19.65 -5.08
C ASP A 27 12.55 -20.03 -5.95
N GLN A 28 11.49 -20.60 -5.35
CA GLN A 28 10.23 -20.88 -6.02
C GLN A 28 9.48 -19.59 -6.38
N VAL A 29 9.46 -18.60 -5.49
CA VAL A 29 8.87 -17.28 -5.76
C VAL A 29 9.59 -16.57 -6.92
N VAL A 30 10.92 -16.62 -6.95
CA VAL A 30 11.74 -16.06 -8.04
C VAL A 30 11.50 -16.81 -9.35
N ALA A 31 11.44 -18.15 -9.33
CA ALA A 31 11.15 -18.96 -10.51
C ALA A 31 9.76 -18.67 -11.09
N ALA A 32 8.76 -18.43 -10.22
CA ALA A 32 7.43 -18.03 -10.65
C ALA A 32 7.43 -16.64 -11.30
N ALA A 33 8.17 -15.67 -10.76
CA ALA A 33 8.34 -14.36 -11.39
C ALA A 33 8.99 -14.44 -12.78
N GLU A 34 9.98 -15.33 -12.95
CA GLU A 34 10.57 -15.62 -14.25
C GLU A 34 9.56 -16.23 -15.22
N ALA A 35 8.79 -17.22 -14.77
CA ALA A 35 7.75 -17.87 -15.57
C ALA A 35 6.63 -16.89 -15.98
N ALA A 36 6.28 -15.95 -15.11
CA ALA A 36 5.34 -14.87 -15.38
C ALA A 36 5.90 -13.78 -16.30
N GLY A 37 7.20 -13.82 -16.62
CA GLY A 37 7.86 -12.84 -17.50
C GLY A 37 8.01 -11.46 -16.85
N LEU A 38 8.08 -11.39 -15.52
CA LEU A 38 8.27 -10.14 -14.80
C LEU A 38 9.66 -9.56 -15.08
N ARG A 39 9.74 -8.23 -15.17
CA ARG A 39 11.01 -7.49 -15.23
C ARG A 39 11.52 -7.17 -13.82
N THR A 40 10.62 -6.99 -12.87
CA THR A 40 10.95 -6.67 -11.47
C THR A 40 10.10 -7.52 -10.54
N LEU A 41 10.72 -8.08 -9.51
CA LEU A 41 10.07 -8.74 -8.38
C LEU A 41 10.54 -8.04 -7.10
N VAL A 42 9.60 -7.62 -6.26
CA VAL A 42 9.88 -7.13 -4.91
C VAL A 42 9.34 -8.16 -3.94
N VAL A 43 10.23 -8.73 -3.13
CA VAL A 43 9.87 -9.55 -1.98
C VAL A 43 9.72 -8.63 -0.77
N THR A 44 8.63 -8.79 -0.02
CA THR A 44 8.18 -7.86 1.02
C THR A 44 7.70 -8.61 2.25
N ASP A 45 8.43 -9.62 2.68
CA ASP A 45 8.11 -10.38 3.90
C ASP A 45 7.82 -9.47 5.10
N HIS A 46 6.84 -9.89 5.91
CA HIS A 46 6.34 -9.11 7.04
C HIS A 46 7.39 -8.91 8.12
N VAL A 47 7.57 -7.66 8.56
CA VAL A 47 8.44 -7.31 9.69
C VAL A 47 7.68 -6.64 10.82
N ARG A 48 8.33 -6.62 11.99
CA ARG A 48 8.02 -5.84 13.18
C ARG A 48 9.30 -5.23 13.72
N ALA A 49 9.19 -4.28 14.65
CA ALA A 49 10.35 -3.69 15.31
C ALA A 49 11.30 -4.72 15.96
N ASP A 50 10.79 -5.88 16.38
CA ASP A 50 11.56 -6.96 17.01
C ASP A 50 11.95 -8.10 16.04
N THR A 51 11.73 -7.95 14.73
CA THR A 51 12.13 -8.96 13.74
C THR A 51 13.64 -9.18 13.74
N SER A 52 14.05 -10.45 13.90
CA SER A 52 15.47 -10.84 13.98
C SER A 52 16.00 -11.55 12.73
N TYR A 53 15.15 -12.00 11.81
CA TYR A 53 15.56 -12.79 10.64
C TYR A 53 16.18 -11.97 9.49
N LEU A 54 16.12 -10.62 9.56
CA LEU A 54 16.53 -9.75 8.45
C LEU A 54 17.94 -10.02 7.88
N PRO A 55 18.98 -10.28 8.69
CA PRO A 55 20.31 -10.56 8.14
C PRO A 55 20.33 -11.80 7.23
N GLU A 56 19.60 -12.86 7.60
CA GLU A 56 19.50 -14.08 6.81
C GLU A 56 18.67 -13.85 5.54
N TYR A 57 17.52 -13.19 5.67
CA TYR A 57 16.67 -12.82 4.55
C TYR A 57 17.41 -11.97 3.49
N VAL A 58 18.12 -10.93 3.94
CA VAL A 58 18.94 -10.08 3.04
C VAL A 58 20.03 -10.88 2.35
N ALA A 59 20.69 -11.80 3.06
CA ALA A 59 21.71 -12.66 2.47
C ALA A 59 21.12 -13.60 1.40
N ALA A 60 19.95 -14.18 1.66
CA ALA A 60 19.23 -15.04 0.72
C ALA A 60 18.81 -14.27 -0.55
N VAL A 61 18.19 -13.10 -0.40
CA VAL A 61 17.80 -12.25 -1.54
C VAL A 61 19.02 -11.79 -2.34
N ARG A 62 20.12 -11.44 -1.66
CA ARG A 62 21.37 -11.08 -2.33
C ARG A 62 21.99 -12.25 -3.11
N ALA A 63 21.92 -13.47 -2.58
CA ALA A 63 22.39 -14.65 -3.29
C ALA A 63 21.52 -14.92 -4.53
N ALA A 64 20.19 -14.91 -4.38
CA ALA A 64 19.24 -15.15 -5.46
C ALA A 64 19.39 -14.17 -6.64
N ARG A 65 19.73 -12.90 -6.37
CA ARG A 65 20.02 -11.88 -7.41
C ARG A 65 21.05 -12.33 -8.46
N ASN A 66 21.99 -13.20 -8.09
CA ASN A 66 23.03 -13.66 -9.02
C ASN A 66 22.54 -14.76 -9.97
N HIS A 67 21.35 -15.31 -9.73
CA HIS A 67 20.81 -16.48 -10.43
C HIS A 67 19.57 -16.16 -11.27
N THR A 68 19.08 -14.93 -11.25
CA THR A 68 17.90 -14.51 -12.00
C THR A 68 18.19 -13.31 -12.90
N ARG A 69 17.43 -13.19 -13.99
CA ARG A 69 17.40 -11.98 -14.84
C ARG A 69 16.34 -10.98 -14.39
N VAL A 70 15.41 -11.39 -13.54
CA VAL A 70 14.41 -10.50 -12.94
C VAL A 70 15.14 -9.56 -11.99
N ARG A 71 14.82 -8.27 -12.05
CA ARG A 71 15.31 -7.32 -11.04
C ARG A 71 14.67 -7.67 -9.70
N LEU A 72 15.40 -8.40 -8.86
CA LEU A 72 14.97 -8.78 -7.52
C LEU A 72 15.29 -7.66 -6.51
N VAL A 73 14.27 -7.12 -5.87
CA VAL A 73 14.36 -6.05 -4.87
C VAL A 73 14.09 -6.63 -3.47
N CYS A 74 15.02 -6.41 -2.54
CA CYS A 74 14.85 -6.82 -1.14
C CYS A 74 14.02 -5.76 -0.43
N GLY A 75 12.77 -6.07 -0.14
CA GLY A 75 11.86 -5.20 0.59
C GLY A 75 11.32 -5.85 1.85
N VAL A 76 10.57 -5.08 2.62
CA VAL A 76 9.81 -5.56 3.78
C VAL A 76 8.43 -4.92 3.77
N GLU A 77 7.44 -5.62 4.30
CA GLU A 77 6.13 -5.04 4.58
C GLU A 77 5.98 -4.75 6.07
N ALA A 78 5.64 -3.52 6.41
CA ALA A 78 5.48 -3.08 7.78
C ALA A 78 4.17 -2.31 7.96
N LYS A 79 3.51 -2.56 9.09
CA LYS A 79 2.25 -1.91 9.43
C LYS A 79 2.48 -0.48 9.93
N ILE A 80 1.49 0.36 9.67
CA ILE A 80 1.35 1.66 10.33
C ILE A 80 0.87 1.42 11.76
N MET A 81 1.52 2.06 12.73
CA MET A 81 1.25 1.85 14.15
C MET A 81 0.15 2.77 14.67
N ASP A 82 0.14 4.04 14.26
CA ASP A 82 -0.70 5.05 14.88
C ASP A 82 -0.81 6.32 14.04
N THR A 83 -1.62 7.26 14.54
CA THR A 83 -1.80 8.58 13.92
C THR A 83 -0.54 9.46 13.95
N GLU A 84 0.54 9.12 14.65
CA GLU A 84 1.83 9.82 14.50
C GLU A 84 2.59 9.36 13.24
N GLY A 85 2.11 8.30 12.58
CA GLY A 85 2.68 7.71 11.37
C GLY A 85 3.86 6.79 11.65
N ARG A 86 4.05 6.34 12.89
CA ARG A 86 5.11 5.36 13.19
C ARG A 86 4.90 4.09 12.37
N ILE A 87 5.99 3.52 11.87
CA ILE A 87 5.98 2.29 11.06
C ILE A 87 6.71 1.22 11.87
N ASP A 88 6.16 0.00 11.90
CA ASP A 88 6.70 -1.11 12.70
C ASP A 88 7.94 -1.76 12.06
N LEU A 89 9.03 -1.01 12.01
CA LEU A 89 10.30 -1.42 11.39
C LEU A 89 11.37 -1.70 12.44
N PRO A 90 12.26 -2.69 12.23
CA PRO A 90 13.52 -2.79 12.95
C PRO A 90 14.39 -1.55 12.78
N ASP A 91 15.23 -1.27 13.78
CA ASP A 91 16.20 -0.15 13.71
C ASP A 91 17.27 -0.38 12.64
N ASP A 92 17.74 -1.62 12.48
CA ASP A 92 18.70 -1.99 11.43
C ASP A 92 17.99 -2.51 10.18
N LEU A 93 18.01 -1.66 9.15
CA LEU A 93 17.45 -1.95 7.83
C LEU A 93 18.54 -2.17 6.79
N THR A 94 19.74 -2.59 7.20
CA THR A 94 20.87 -2.84 6.29
C THR A 94 20.49 -3.86 5.22
N GLY A 95 20.64 -3.46 3.95
CA GLY A 95 20.32 -4.32 2.80
C GLY A 95 18.85 -4.33 2.37
N ILE A 96 17.96 -3.64 3.11
CA ILE A 96 16.57 -3.42 2.68
C ILE A 96 16.50 -2.19 1.77
N ASP A 97 16.01 -2.41 0.55
CA ASP A 97 15.90 -1.42 -0.53
C ASP A 97 14.48 -0.80 -0.64
N HIS A 98 13.47 -1.51 -0.16
CA HIS A 98 12.05 -1.18 -0.36
C HIS A 98 11.20 -1.38 0.89
N ILE A 99 10.19 -0.53 1.08
CA ILE A 99 9.22 -0.65 2.19
C ILE A 99 7.80 -0.60 1.63
N ALA A 100 7.05 -1.68 1.83
CA ALA A 100 5.61 -1.72 1.65
C ALA A 100 4.94 -1.26 2.97
N ILE A 101 4.22 -0.15 2.93
CA ILE A 101 3.55 0.43 4.11
C ILE A 101 2.09 -0.01 4.10
N ALA A 102 1.67 -0.71 5.14
CA ALA A 102 0.40 -1.42 5.16
C ALA A 102 -0.54 -0.98 6.31
N ASP A 103 -1.85 -1.06 6.07
CA ASP A 103 -2.90 -0.82 7.05
C ASP A 103 -3.44 -2.13 7.69
N HIS A 104 -2.57 -3.12 7.96
CA HIS A 104 -2.97 -4.43 8.55
C HIS A 104 -3.80 -4.29 9.85
N ARG A 105 -3.56 -3.20 10.58
CA ARG A 105 -4.30 -2.77 11.76
C ARG A 105 -4.81 -1.36 11.53
N PHE A 106 -5.89 -1.01 12.22
CA PHE A 106 -6.42 0.33 12.16
C PHE A 106 -5.55 1.25 13.05
N PRO A 107 -4.88 2.28 12.50
CA PRO A 107 -3.96 3.10 13.28
C PRO A 107 -4.73 4.17 14.07
N LEU A 108 -4.94 3.92 15.36
CA LEU A 108 -5.57 4.88 16.27
C LEU A 108 -4.50 5.72 17.00
N PRO A 109 -4.88 6.83 17.68
CA PRO A 109 -3.95 7.61 18.48
C PRO A 109 -3.21 6.81 19.54
N GLU A 110 -3.87 5.84 20.17
CA GLU A 110 -3.29 4.97 21.19
C GLU A 110 -2.46 3.81 20.64
N GLY A 111 -2.46 3.59 19.32
CA GLY A 111 -1.75 2.48 18.69
C GLY A 111 -2.62 1.66 17.72
N PRO A 112 -2.08 0.52 17.23
CA PRO A 112 -2.73 -0.26 16.21
C PRO A 112 -3.85 -1.12 16.80
N ALA A 113 -5.09 -0.89 16.36
CA ALA A 113 -6.27 -1.62 16.81
C ALA A 113 -6.68 -2.74 15.83
N HIS A 114 -7.34 -3.78 16.35
CA HIS A 114 -7.99 -4.75 15.48
C HIS A 114 -9.18 -4.07 14.77
N PRO A 115 -9.41 -4.27 13.46
CA PRO A 115 -10.52 -3.60 12.75
C PRO A 115 -11.91 -3.91 13.35
N GLY A 116 -12.08 -5.11 13.93
CA GLY A 116 -13.28 -5.45 14.69
C GLY A 116 -13.52 -4.57 15.93
N GLU A 117 -12.46 -4.19 16.66
CA GLU A 117 -12.58 -3.27 17.81
C GLU A 117 -12.99 -1.86 17.35
N VAL A 118 -12.51 -1.43 16.18
CA VAL A 118 -12.92 -0.15 15.58
C VAL A 118 -14.39 -0.19 15.20
N ARG A 119 -14.86 -1.30 14.61
CA ARG A 119 -16.28 -1.51 14.31
C ARG A 119 -17.13 -1.43 15.57
N GLU A 120 -16.75 -2.13 16.64
CA GLU A 120 -17.46 -2.11 17.92
C GLU A 120 -17.56 -0.70 18.51
N ARG A 121 -16.49 0.10 18.42
CA ARG A 121 -16.50 1.51 18.85
C ARG A 121 -17.44 2.37 18.01
N ILE A 122 -17.51 2.13 16.70
CA ILE A 122 -18.46 2.79 15.79
C ILE A 122 -19.90 2.44 16.16
N GLU A 123 -20.20 1.15 16.36
CA GLU A 123 -21.52 0.67 16.75
C GLU A 123 -21.94 1.19 18.13
N ALA A 124 -20.98 1.32 19.06
CA ALA A 124 -21.20 1.90 20.39
C ALA A 124 -21.29 3.43 20.39
N GLY A 125 -21.00 4.10 19.27
CA GLY A 125 -20.99 5.56 19.17
C GLY A 125 -19.84 6.25 19.91
N THR A 126 -18.79 5.51 20.30
CA THR A 126 -17.60 6.06 20.96
C THR A 126 -16.52 6.50 19.97
N LEU A 127 -16.68 6.16 18.70
CA LEU A 127 -15.88 6.64 17.57
C LEU A 127 -16.81 6.82 16.37
N THR A 128 -16.78 7.97 15.70
CA THR A 128 -17.57 8.14 14.48
C THR A 128 -16.85 7.55 13.25
N PRO A 129 -17.56 7.13 12.20
CA PRO A 129 -16.95 6.72 10.94
C PRO A 129 -16.01 7.78 10.33
N ALA A 130 -16.36 9.07 10.47
CA ALA A 130 -15.55 10.17 9.98
C ALA A 130 -14.22 10.30 10.75
N GLU A 131 -14.26 10.19 12.08
CA GLU A 131 -13.03 10.20 12.91
C GLU A 131 -12.13 9.00 12.61
N ALA A 132 -12.72 7.81 12.41
CA ALA A 132 -11.96 6.63 12.02
C ALA A 132 -11.24 6.84 10.67
N LEU A 133 -11.93 7.36 9.67
CA LEU A 133 -11.33 7.68 8.37
C LEU A 133 -10.22 8.74 8.50
N ASP A 134 -10.45 9.79 9.28
CA ASP A 134 -9.44 10.83 9.53
C ASP A 134 -8.18 10.26 10.20
N HIS A 135 -8.34 9.37 11.20
CA HIS A 135 -7.22 8.68 11.83
C HIS A 135 -6.41 7.85 10.83
N LEU A 136 -7.09 7.02 10.02
CA LEU A 136 -6.42 6.20 9.01
C LEU A 136 -5.64 7.04 7.99
N LEU A 137 -6.26 8.10 7.46
CA LEU A 137 -5.63 8.96 6.46
C LEU A 137 -4.49 9.80 7.04
N THR A 138 -4.67 10.33 8.25
CA THR A 138 -3.63 11.08 8.97
C THR A 138 -2.42 10.19 9.24
N ALA A 139 -2.65 8.99 9.76
CA ALA A 139 -1.61 7.99 10.02
C ALA A 139 -0.87 7.63 8.73
N THR A 140 -1.60 7.30 7.66
CA THR A 140 -1.03 6.92 6.36
C THR A 140 -0.21 8.06 5.75
N THR A 141 -0.74 9.28 5.77
CA THR A 141 -0.04 10.48 5.27
C THR A 141 1.27 10.73 6.02
N ARG A 142 1.26 10.58 7.35
CA ARG A 142 2.46 10.75 8.19
C ARG A 142 3.45 9.61 8.02
N ALA A 143 2.98 8.38 7.82
CA ALA A 143 3.85 7.23 7.54
C ALA A 143 4.62 7.41 6.22
N VAL A 144 3.97 7.92 5.16
CA VAL A 144 4.63 8.28 3.89
C VAL A 144 5.80 9.25 4.12
N ALA A 145 5.64 10.24 5.00
CA ALA A 145 6.69 11.20 5.32
C ALA A 145 7.82 10.63 6.20
N ARG A 146 7.64 9.43 6.77
CA ARG A 146 8.58 8.76 7.68
C ARG A 146 9.36 7.62 7.03
N VAL A 147 9.18 7.38 5.73
CA VAL A 147 9.99 6.39 4.98
C VAL A 147 11.48 6.70 5.21
N PRO A 148 12.27 5.74 5.74
CA PRO A 148 13.69 5.92 5.97
C PRO A 148 14.44 6.30 4.69
N ALA A 149 15.39 7.23 4.83
CA ALA A 149 16.16 7.74 3.70
C ALA A 149 16.86 6.64 2.91
N GLY A 150 17.00 6.85 1.60
CA GLY A 150 17.67 5.92 0.67
C GLY A 150 16.83 4.71 0.25
N ARG A 151 15.57 4.61 0.69
CA ARG A 151 14.66 3.52 0.32
C ARG A 151 13.55 3.99 -0.59
N THR A 152 13.08 3.07 -1.42
CA THR A 152 11.83 3.24 -2.16
C THR A 152 10.66 2.72 -1.32
N ALA A 153 9.44 3.18 -1.60
CA ALA A 153 8.28 2.70 -0.87
C ALA A 153 6.99 2.77 -1.70
N HIS A 154 6.00 1.99 -1.25
CA HIS A 154 4.62 2.11 -1.70
C HIS A 154 3.65 1.92 -0.52
N LEU A 155 2.44 2.44 -0.68
CA LEU A 155 1.30 2.10 0.19
C LEU A 155 0.71 0.80 -0.32
N ALA A 156 0.91 -0.29 0.43
CA ALA A 156 0.39 -1.62 0.16
C ALA A 156 -1.10 -1.69 0.46
N HIS A 157 -1.85 -2.34 -0.44
CA HIS A 157 -3.29 -2.62 -0.36
C HIS A 157 -4.09 -1.53 0.38
N LEU A 158 -3.85 -0.28 -0.01
CA LEU A 158 -4.39 0.90 0.65
C LEU A 158 -5.90 0.77 0.84
N PHE A 159 -6.36 0.89 2.09
CA PHE A 159 -7.74 0.74 2.54
C PHE A 159 -8.26 -0.69 2.67
N SER A 160 -7.39 -1.71 2.66
CA SER A 160 -7.77 -3.11 2.94
C SER A 160 -8.43 -3.27 4.32
N VAL A 161 -8.20 -2.34 5.25
CA VAL A 161 -8.76 -2.36 6.61
C VAL A 161 -10.20 -1.85 6.69
N LEU A 162 -10.64 -1.01 5.74
CA LEU A 162 -11.95 -0.34 5.83
C LEU A 162 -13.11 -1.33 5.89
N PRO A 163 -13.24 -2.32 4.97
CA PRO A 163 -14.37 -3.25 5.00
C PRO A 163 -14.40 -4.07 6.31
N LYS A 164 -13.22 -4.40 6.83
CA LYS A 164 -13.06 -5.15 8.10
C LYS A 164 -13.53 -4.32 9.31
N ALA A 165 -13.46 -2.99 9.23
CA ALA A 165 -13.98 -2.06 10.23
C ALA A 165 -15.45 -1.65 10.00
N GLY A 166 -16.09 -2.13 8.92
CA GLY A 166 -17.46 -1.74 8.57
C GLY A 166 -17.54 -0.36 7.90
N LEU A 167 -16.44 0.07 7.28
CA LEU A 167 -16.31 1.31 6.53
C LEU A 167 -16.14 1.02 5.04
N GLU A 168 -16.43 2.02 4.21
CA GLU A 168 -16.39 1.92 2.75
C GLU A 168 -15.56 3.06 2.17
N GLU A 169 -14.81 2.79 1.10
CA GLU A 169 -14.05 3.83 0.38
C GLU A 169 -14.95 4.94 -0.18
N SER A 170 -16.24 4.67 -0.42
CA SER A 170 -17.19 5.67 -0.93
C SER A 170 -17.40 6.83 0.04
N ALA A 171 -17.10 6.65 1.33
CA ALA A 171 -17.15 7.72 2.34
C ALA A 171 -16.00 8.74 2.19
N LEU A 172 -15.00 8.45 1.34
CA LEU A 172 -13.94 9.38 1.02
C LEU A 172 -14.47 10.49 0.07
N ASN A 173 -14.47 11.71 0.59
CA ASN A 173 -14.93 12.91 -0.12
C ASN A 173 -13.88 13.44 -1.12
N GLU A 174 -14.38 13.97 -2.24
CA GLU A 174 -13.61 14.65 -3.29
C GLU A 174 -13.78 16.18 -3.17
N ARG A 175 -12.69 16.95 -3.26
CA ARG A 175 -12.59 18.41 -3.53
C ARG A 175 -11.09 18.82 -3.57
N ALA A 176 -10.75 19.90 -4.26
CA ALA A 176 -9.41 20.49 -4.47
C ALA A 176 -8.18 19.56 -4.59
N LEU A 177 -8.22 18.57 -5.49
CA LEU A 177 -6.99 17.91 -5.98
C LEU A 177 -6.26 18.73 -7.07
N ASP A 178 -6.95 19.73 -7.65
CA ASP A 178 -6.46 20.68 -8.67
C ASP A 178 -5.94 22.01 -8.08
N GLY A 179 -5.95 22.14 -6.75
CA GLY A 179 -5.47 23.34 -6.05
C GLY A 179 -6.48 24.50 -5.98
N SER A 180 -7.75 24.33 -6.36
CA SER A 180 -8.72 25.44 -6.44
C SER A 180 -9.79 25.51 -5.31
N ALA A 181 -9.54 24.97 -4.11
CA ALA A 181 -10.42 25.26 -2.97
C ALA A 181 -9.61 25.59 -1.71
N LEU A 182 -9.40 26.90 -1.53
CA LEU A 182 -9.35 27.51 -0.21
C LEU A 182 -10.61 28.37 -0.11
N ASN A 183 -11.41 28.15 0.94
CA ASN A 183 -12.52 28.99 1.41
C ASN A 183 -13.95 28.63 1.01
N GLU A 184 -14.53 27.55 1.56
CA GLU A 184 -15.95 27.56 1.98
C GLU A 184 -16.13 26.69 3.24
N ARG A 185 -16.72 27.26 4.30
CA ARG A 185 -17.12 26.55 5.53
C ARG A 185 -18.50 25.92 5.36
N ALA A 186 -18.71 24.72 5.92
CA ALA A 186 -20.04 24.13 6.03
C ALA A 186 -20.93 24.93 7.02
N PRO A 187 -22.26 25.03 6.78
CA PRO A 187 -23.18 25.82 7.61
C PRO A 187 -23.37 25.35 9.06
N ASP A 188 -22.93 24.14 9.40
CA ASP A 188 -23.14 23.51 10.72
C ASP A 188 -21.92 23.57 11.65
N GLY A 189 -20.83 24.21 11.23
CA GLY A 189 -19.62 24.34 12.06
C GLY A 189 -18.77 23.08 12.15
N SER A 190 -19.09 21.99 11.43
CA SER A 190 -18.17 20.89 11.24
C SER A 190 -17.04 21.31 10.28
N ALA A 191 -15.79 21.18 10.74
CA ALA A 191 -14.62 21.58 9.97
C ALA A 191 -14.31 20.52 8.89
N LEU A 192 -14.94 20.66 7.72
CA LEU A 192 -14.48 19.99 6.50
C LEU A 192 -13.35 20.81 5.89
N ASP A 193 -12.14 20.68 6.43
CA ASP A 193 -10.93 21.12 5.73
C ASP A 193 -10.62 20.15 4.57
N ALA A 194 -9.91 20.62 3.56
CA ALA A 194 -9.74 20.03 2.24
C ALA A 194 -9.40 18.51 2.22
N THR A 195 -10.46 17.70 2.15
CA THR A 195 -10.56 16.45 1.37
C THR A 195 -9.49 15.41 1.63
N HIS A 196 -9.74 14.59 2.64
CA HIS A 196 -9.23 13.25 2.91
C HIS A 196 -8.04 12.73 2.06
N LEU A 197 -8.14 12.64 0.73
CA LEU A 197 -7.07 12.13 -0.14
C LEU A 197 -6.02 13.17 -0.60
N ALA A 198 -6.30 14.47 -0.59
CA ALA A 198 -5.40 15.49 -1.09
C ALA A 198 -4.09 15.62 -0.29
N PRO A 199 -4.11 15.60 1.06
CA PRO A 199 -2.88 15.57 1.87
C PRO A 199 -2.05 14.32 1.58
N LEU A 200 -2.72 13.16 1.49
CA LEU A 200 -2.07 11.88 1.17
C LEU A 200 -1.39 11.92 -0.20
N ALA A 201 -2.11 12.38 -1.23
CA ALA A 201 -1.56 12.51 -2.58
C ALA A 201 -0.33 13.44 -2.62
N ARG A 202 -0.39 14.57 -1.90
CA ARG A 202 0.73 15.50 -1.78
C ARG A 202 1.94 14.83 -1.13
N ALA A 203 1.74 14.13 -0.01
CA ALA A 203 2.81 13.41 0.68
C ALA A 203 3.41 12.33 -0.24
N CYS A 204 2.59 11.52 -0.90
CA CYS A 204 3.05 10.49 -1.83
C CYS A 204 3.94 11.08 -2.94
N ARG A 205 3.54 12.20 -3.54
CA ARG A 205 4.39 12.89 -4.54
C ARG A 205 5.69 13.43 -3.95
N GLN A 206 5.61 14.11 -2.81
CA GLN A 206 6.78 14.73 -2.16
C GLN A 206 7.83 13.70 -1.76
N HIS A 207 7.39 12.53 -1.29
CA HIS A 207 8.27 11.45 -0.83
C HIS A 207 8.47 10.34 -1.86
N ASN A 208 7.97 10.53 -3.09
CA ASN A 208 8.03 9.56 -4.18
C ASN A 208 7.51 8.16 -3.79
N VAL A 209 6.43 8.11 -3.02
CA VAL A 209 5.75 6.87 -2.61
C VAL A 209 4.63 6.56 -3.60
N ALA A 210 4.61 5.32 -4.11
CA ALA A 210 3.55 4.86 -5.00
C ALA A 210 2.33 4.35 -4.20
N VAL A 211 1.19 4.20 -4.86
CA VAL A 211 0.02 3.50 -4.32
C VAL A 211 -0.20 2.22 -5.10
N GLU A 212 -0.26 1.10 -4.39
CA GLU A 212 -0.50 -0.21 -4.99
C GLU A 212 -1.98 -0.39 -5.35
N LEU A 213 -2.23 -0.92 -6.55
CA LEU A 213 -3.42 -1.70 -6.87
C LEU A 213 -3.10 -3.15 -6.55
N ASN A 214 -3.84 -3.72 -5.59
CA ASN A 214 -3.54 -5.03 -5.03
C ASN A 214 -4.49 -6.11 -5.57
N GLU A 215 -3.96 -7.21 -6.09
CA GLU A 215 -4.76 -8.30 -6.66
C GLU A 215 -5.61 -9.04 -5.63
N LYS A 216 -5.01 -9.42 -4.50
CA LYS A 216 -5.66 -10.22 -3.44
C LYS A 216 -6.77 -9.44 -2.74
N TRP A 217 -6.48 -8.18 -2.38
CA TRP A 217 -7.40 -7.32 -1.63
C TRP A 217 -8.37 -6.54 -2.51
N ARG A 218 -8.06 -6.40 -3.81
CA ARG A 218 -8.87 -5.65 -4.78
C ARG A 218 -9.10 -4.20 -4.36
N CYS A 219 -8.03 -3.58 -3.86
CA CYS A 219 -8.05 -2.22 -3.35
C CYS A 219 -6.78 -1.44 -3.80
N PRO A 220 -6.82 -0.10 -3.71
CA PRO A 220 -8.03 0.70 -3.54
C PRO A 220 -8.96 0.57 -4.76
N THR A 221 -10.20 1.02 -4.65
CA THR A 221 -11.14 1.03 -5.78
C THR A 221 -10.58 1.79 -6.98
N PRO A 222 -10.96 1.46 -8.23
CA PRO A 222 -10.56 2.22 -9.42
C PRO A 222 -10.93 3.71 -9.36
N ARG A 223 -11.99 4.07 -8.61
CA ARG A 223 -12.35 5.48 -8.33
C ARG A 223 -11.24 6.16 -7.53
N THR A 224 -10.87 5.60 -6.38
CA THR A 224 -9.80 6.13 -5.52
C THR A 224 -8.46 6.17 -6.25
N ALA A 225 -8.11 5.10 -6.97
CA ALA A 225 -6.90 5.04 -7.78
C ALA A 225 -6.84 6.14 -8.84
N ALA A 226 -7.95 6.40 -9.54
CA ALA A 226 -8.04 7.49 -10.52
C ALA A 226 -7.87 8.88 -9.89
N LEU A 227 -8.42 9.11 -8.70
CA LEU A 227 -8.24 10.37 -7.98
C LEU A 227 -6.77 10.61 -7.62
N LEU A 228 -6.10 9.59 -7.10
CA LEU A 228 -4.67 9.65 -6.76
C LEU A 228 -3.80 9.82 -8.01
N ALA A 229 -4.10 9.09 -9.08
CA ALA A 229 -3.38 9.17 -10.35
C ALA A 229 -3.52 10.56 -11.02
N ARG A 230 -4.74 11.13 -11.07
CA ARG A 230 -4.97 12.51 -11.54
C ARG A 230 -4.23 13.54 -10.70
N ALA A 231 -4.10 13.28 -9.40
CA ALA A 231 -3.29 14.09 -8.50
C ALA A 231 -1.77 13.83 -8.65
N GLY A 232 -1.32 13.06 -9.65
CA GLY A 232 0.09 12.81 -9.96
C GLY A 232 0.78 11.77 -9.07
N VAL A 233 0.03 10.97 -8.31
CA VAL A 233 0.58 9.84 -7.55
C VAL A 233 0.88 8.68 -8.50
N ARG A 234 2.05 8.06 -8.36
CA ARG A 234 2.40 6.86 -9.14
C ARG A 234 1.58 5.67 -8.65
N LEU A 235 1.01 4.91 -9.58
CA LEU A 235 0.40 3.61 -9.27
C LEU A 235 1.44 2.48 -9.40
N ALA A 236 1.22 1.40 -8.67
CA ALA A 236 1.99 0.16 -8.73
C ALA A 236 1.04 -1.04 -8.78
N ALA A 237 1.56 -2.20 -9.22
CA ALA A 237 0.85 -3.47 -9.18
C ALA A 237 1.53 -4.38 -8.14
N GLY A 238 0.74 -5.09 -7.36
CA GLY A 238 1.24 -6.12 -6.45
C GLY A 238 0.22 -7.23 -6.24
N SER A 239 0.73 -8.46 -6.17
CA SER A 239 -0.12 -9.64 -6.06
C SER A 239 -0.52 -9.92 -4.61
N ASP A 240 0.33 -9.51 -3.66
CA ASP A 240 0.32 -9.97 -2.26
C ASP A 240 0.36 -11.52 -2.21
N ALA A 241 1.14 -12.11 -3.13
CA ALA A 241 1.28 -13.54 -3.29
C ALA A 241 1.92 -14.16 -2.04
N HIS A 242 1.22 -15.12 -1.43
CA HIS A 242 1.74 -15.99 -0.37
C HIS A 242 2.07 -17.40 -0.87
N HIS A 243 1.84 -17.64 -2.16
CA HIS A 243 2.17 -18.86 -2.88
C HIS A 243 2.80 -18.47 -4.21
N ALA A 244 3.75 -19.27 -4.69
CA ALA A 244 4.49 -19.00 -5.92
C ALA A 244 3.56 -18.92 -7.14
N ASP A 245 2.47 -19.67 -7.18
CA ASP A 245 1.52 -19.69 -8.29
C ASP A 245 0.70 -18.39 -8.46
N ALA A 246 0.68 -17.53 -7.45
CA ALA A 246 0.01 -16.22 -7.48
C ALA A 246 0.94 -15.08 -7.94
N VAL A 247 2.26 -15.31 -7.99
CA VAL A 247 3.24 -14.27 -8.34
C VAL A 247 3.01 -13.78 -9.77
N GLY A 248 2.88 -12.46 -9.94
CA GLY A 248 2.65 -11.84 -11.25
C GLY A 248 1.27 -12.12 -11.88
N VAL A 249 0.34 -12.72 -11.14
CA VAL A 249 -1.03 -13.00 -11.62
C VAL A 249 -1.92 -11.80 -11.32
N PHE A 250 -2.33 -11.06 -12.36
CA PHE A 250 -2.99 -9.75 -12.24
C PHE A 250 -4.35 -9.58 -12.96
N PRO A 251 -5.30 -10.54 -12.95
CA PRO A 251 -6.55 -10.37 -13.68
C PRO A 251 -7.37 -9.17 -13.16
N TRP A 252 -7.49 -8.97 -11.85
CA TRP A 252 -8.20 -7.83 -11.30
C TRP A 252 -7.41 -6.53 -11.48
N VAL A 253 -6.10 -6.51 -11.21
CA VAL A 253 -5.27 -5.31 -11.35
C VAL A 253 -5.28 -4.81 -12.80
N ALA A 254 -5.22 -5.70 -13.79
CA ALA A 254 -5.32 -5.33 -15.21
C ALA A 254 -6.66 -4.64 -15.55
N GLN A 255 -7.76 -5.16 -15.02
CA GLN A 255 -9.08 -4.55 -15.16
C GLN A 255 -9.14 -3.19 -14.44
N ALA A 256 -8.69 -3.13 -13.18
CA ALA A 256 -8.70 -1.93 -12.36
C ALA A 256 -7.88 -0.80 -12.99
N LEU A 257 -6.74 -1.10 -13.62
CA LEU A 257 -5.94 -0.15 -14.39
C LEU A 257 -6.72 0.42 -15.58
N THR A 258 -7.37 -0.44 -16.36
CA THR A 258 -8.19 -0.01 -17.51
C THR A 258 -9.32 0.93 -17.07
N GLU A 259 -10.01 0.59 -15.99
CA GLU A 259 -11.06 1.43 -15.41
C GLU A 259 -10.53 2.76 -14.85
N THR A 260 -9.36 2.72 -14.22
CA THR A 260 -8.67 3.90 -13.68
C THR A 260 -8.29 4.87 -14.79
N GLU A 261 -7.67 4.38 -15.87
CA GLU A 261 -7.30 5.17 -17.04
C GLU A 261 -8.52 5.77 -17.73
N GLY A 262 -9.58 4.98 -17.93
CA GLY A 262 -10.84 5.46 -18.51
C GLY A 262 -11.44 6.61 -17.71
N ARG A 263 -11.39 6.53 -16.37
CA ARG A 263 -11.79 7.63 -15.49
C ARG A 263 -10.88 8.83 -15.63
N CYS A 264 -9.56 8.68 -15.70
CA CYS A 264 -8.64 9.82 -15.86
C CYS A 264 -8.90 10.65 -17.13
N THR A 265 -9.47 10.06 -18.18
CA THR A 265 -9.75 10.73 -19.46
C THR A 265 -11.10 11.47 -19.54
N THR A 266 -12.00 11.26 -18.58
CA THR A 266 -13.30 11.95 -18.45
C THR A 266 -13.24 13.08 -17.44
#